data_AF-A0A1A8KVB0-F1
#
_entry.id   AF-A0A1A8KVB0-F1
#
_cell.length_a   1.000
_cell.length_b   1.000
_cell.length_c   1.000
_cell.angle_alpha   90.00
_cell.angle_beta   90.00
_cell.angle_gamma   90.00
#
_symmetry.space_group_name_H-M   'P 1'
#
loop_
_entity.id
_entity.type
_entity.pdbx_description
1 polymer ?
#
loop_
_entity_poly.entity_id
_entity_poly.type
_entity_poly.pdbx_seq_one_letter_code
_entity_poly.pdbx_strand_id
1 'polypeptide(L)'
;CPSTCLTDNSTAVSQSRYRTVIQRAANGGQECPDTVYEERECDSVRVCPIYRWRMHKWHSCTLVPDSVRRGLSGSGEACGNGLETRGVSCIGENEEPANMTECLQWAGPSPPLIRECRVACKDDCTLTAWSKFSECAGCGSSQ
;
A
#
# COMPACT_ATOMS: atom_id res chain seq x y z
N CYS A 1 -22.99 16.52 -9.67
CA CYS A 1 -21.81 15.73 -10.08
C CYS A 1 -20.73 15.76 -8.99
N PRO A 2 -19.84 14.75 -8.90
CA PRO A 2 -18.79 14.72 -7.89
C PRO A 2 -17.87 15.93 -8.03
N SER A 3 -17.55 16.57 -6.92
CA SER A 3 -16.50 17.61 -6.86
C SER A 3 -15.11 17.01 -6.71
N THR A 4 -15.02 15.77 -6.22
CA THR A 4 -13.79 15.00 -6.01
C THR A 4 -13.69 13.86 -7.00
N CYS A 5 -12.49 13.31 -7.16
CA CYS A 5 -12.30 12.09 -7.93
C CYS A 5 -12.99 10.90 -7.25
N LEU A 6 -13.29 9.88 -8.04
CA LEU A 6 -13.88 8.62 -7.61
C LEU A 6 -12.89 7.48 -7.85
N THR A 7 -12.99 6.42 -7.05
CA THR A 7 -12.25 5.19 -7.30
C THR A 7 -12.86 4.46 -8.50
N ASP A 8 -12.03 3.70 -9.23
CA ASP A 8 -12.33 3.05 -10.51
C ASP A 8 -13.62 2.17 -10.53
N ASN A 9 -14.17 1.85 -9.35
CA ASN A 9 -15.36 1.02 -9.18
C ASN A 9 -16.65 1.82 -8.90
N SER A 10 -16.67 3.14 -9.15
CA SER A 10 -17.86 3.95 -8.94
C SER A 10 -18.84 3.82 -10.12
N THR A 11 -20.06 3.40 -9.82
CA THR A 11 -21.19 3.38 -10.76
C THR A 11 -21.46 4.74 -11.38
N ALA A 12 -22.06 4.76 -12.57
CA ALA A 12 -22.50 5.95 -13.29
C ALA A 12 -23.08 7.02 -12.35
N VAL A 13 -22.44 8.18 -12.31
CA VAL A 13 -22.85 9.25 -11.41
C VAL A 13 -23.87 10.13 -12.11
N SER A 14 -25.08 10.20 -11.56
CA SER A 14 -26.12 11.12 -12.00
C SER A 14 -26.25 12.30 -11.04
N GLN A 15 -26.83 13.39 -11.54
CA GLN A 15 -27.32 14.49 -10.74
C GLN A 15 -28.79 14.69 -11.05
N SER A 16 -29.58 14.95 -10.01
CA SER A 16 -31.00 15.22 -10.13
C SER A 16 -31.35 16.60 -9.60
N ARG A 17 -32.38 17.20 -10.19
CA ARG A 17 -33.01 18.40 -9.68
C ARG A 17 -34.52 18.21 -9.68
N TYR A 18 -35.18 18.84 -8.72
CA TYR A 18 -36.63 18.92 -8.69
C TYR A 18 -37.10 20.37 -8.57
N ARG A 19 -38.29 20.62 -9.08
CA ARG A 19 -39.04 21.86 -8.85
C ARG A 19 -40.37 21.53 -8.20
N THR A 20 -41.03 22.51 -7.61
CA THR A 20 -42.35 22.34 -7.01
C THR A 20 -43.32 23.36 -7.56
N VAL A 21 -44.58 22.94 -7.74
CA VAL A 21 -45.66 23.81 -8.18
C VAL A 21 -46.22 24.52 -6.96
N ILE A 22 -45.91 25.82 -6.84
CA ILE A 22 -46.40 26.65 -5.74
C ILE A 22 -47.84 27.15 -5.94
N GLN A 23 -48.31 27.17 -7.20
CA GLN A 23 -49.65 27.63 -7.57
C GLN A 23 -50.16 26.86 -8.78
N ARG A 24 -51.41 26.38 -8.70
CA ARG A 24 -52.09 25.71 -9.83
C ARG A 24 -52.67 26.74 -10.80
N ALA A 25 -52.89 26.32 -12.04
CA ALA A 25 -53.55 27.14 -13.05
C ALA A 25 -54.92 27.63 -12.57
N ALA A 26 -55.21 28.92 -12.79
CA ALA A 26 -56.49 29.56 -12.48
C ALA A 26 -56.79 30.63 -13.53
N ASN A 27 -58.07 30.98 -13.70
CA ASN A 27 -58.52 32.08 -14.58
C ASN A 27 -58.02 31.99 -16.04
N GLY A 28 -57.97 30.79 -16.60
CA GLY A 28 -57.48 30.57 -17.98
C GLY A 28 -55.96 30.50 -18.13
N GLY A 29 -55.20 30.46 -17.02
CA GLY A 29 -53.76 30.24 -17.04
C GLY A 29 -53.37 28.82 -17.48
N GLN A 30 -52.11 28.67 -17.92
CA GLN A 30 -51.57 27.39 -18.39
C GLN A 30 -51.16 26.47 -17.23
N GLU A 31 -51.42 25.17 -17.37
CA GLU A 31 -50.97 24.18 -16.39
C GLU A 31 -49.44 24.02 -16.39
N CYS A 32 -48.88 23.82 -15.20
CA CYS A 32 -47.47 23.50 -15.06
C CYS A 32 -47.18 22.11 -15.65
N PRO A 33 -45.97 21.86 -16.18
CA PRO A 33 -45.62 20.54 -16.67
C PRO A 33 -45.61 19.50 -15.54
N ASP A 34 -46.16 18.31 -15.81
CA ASP A 34 -46.21 17.19 -14.85
C ASP A 34 -44.80 16.72 -14.44
N THR A 35 -43.85 16.82 -15.36
CA THR A 35 -42.45 16.52 -15.10
C THR A 35 -41.81 17.65 -14.30
N VAL A 36 -41.71 17.41 -12.98
CA VAL A 36 -41.03 18.28 -12.02
C VAL A 36 -39.67 17.75 -11.57
N TYR A 37 -39.28 16.57 -12.08
CA TYR A 37 -38.02 15.90 -11.81
C TYR A 37 -37.21 15.79 -13.10
N GLU A 38 -35.93 16.08 -13.02
CA GLU A 38 -35.00 15.95 -14.13
C GLU A 38 -33.70 15.32 -13.61
N GLU A 39 -33.20 14.34 -14.35
CA GLU A 39 -31.97 13.64 -14.02
C GLU A 39 -31.03 13.67 -15.23
N ARG A 40 -29.76 13.88 -14.96
CA ARG A 40 -28.71 13.97 -15.98
C ARG A 40 -27.48 13.22 -15.51
N GLU A 41 -26.87 12.47 -16.42
CA GLU A 41 -25.54 11.89 -16.21
C GLU A 41 -24.47 12.99 -16.12
N CYS A 42 -23.45 12.73 -15.31
CA CYS A 42 -22.31 13.61 -15.21
C CYS A 42 -21.35 13.42 -16.39
N ASP A 43 -21.09 14.49 -17.14
CA ASP A 43 -20.27 14.43 -18.37
C ASP A 43 -18.81 14.00 -18.14
N SER A 44 -18.29 14.14 -16.91
CA SER A 44 -16.95 13.65 -16.57
C SER A 44 -16.89 13.17 -15.12
N VAL A 45 -16.58 11.89 -14.97
CA VAL A 45 -16.13 11.32 -13.69
C VAL A 45 -14.61 11.36 -13.70
N ARG A 46 -14.01 12.08 -12.75
CA ARG A 46 -12.56 12.07 -12.56
C ARG A 46 -12.20 10.81 -11.77
N VAL A 47 -11.36 9.94 -12.33
CA VAL A 47 -10.83 8.79 -11.59
C VAL A 47 -9.66 9.25 -10.73
N CYS A 48 -9.60 8.81 -9.48
CA CYS A 48 -8.49 9.14 -8.60
C CYS A 48 -7.21 8.45 -9.10
N PRO A 49 -6.06 9.15 -9.09
CA PRO A 49 -4.81 8.53 -9.49
C PRO A 49 -4.44 7.40 -8.52
N ILE A 50 -3.88 6.33 -9.05
CA ILE A 50 -3.48 5.16 -8.28
C ILE A 50 -1.96 5.23 -8.05
N TYR A 51 -1.57 5.30 -6.79
CA TYR A 51 -0.18 5.27 -6.35
C TYR A 51 0.05 4.14 -5.35
N ARG A 52 1.28 3.63 -5.30
CA ARG A 52 1.66 2.57 -4.35
C ARG A 52 3.10 2.67 -3.90
N TRP A 53 3.37 2.19 -2.70
CA TRP A 53 4.72 2.07 -2.15
C TRP A 53 5.44 0.85 -2.73
N ARG A 54 6.58 1.08 -3.39
CA ARG A 54 7.53 0.02 -3.76
C ARG A 54 8.59 -0.11 -2.67
N MET A 55 8.62 -1.27 -2.02
CA MET A 55 9.60 -1.61 -1.00
C MET A 55 10.82 -2.28 -1.65
N HIS A 56 12.01 -1.75 -1.38
CA HIS A 56 13.25 -2.37 -1.85
C HIS A 56 13.68 -3.50 -0.92
N LYS A 57 14.69 -4.26 -1.36
CA LYS A 57 15.30 -5.30 -0.52
C LYS A 57 15.90 -4.67 0.74
N TRP A 58 15.83 -5.41 1.84
CA TRP A 58 16.56 -5.07 3.05
C TRP A 58 18.06 -5.11 2.76
N HIS A 59 18.76 -4.09 3.25
CA HIS A 59 20.21 -4.12 3.35
C HIS A 59 20.63 -5.14 4.42
N SER A 60 21.91 -5.51 4.42
CA SER A 60 22.46 -6.42 5.42
C SER A 60 22.31 -5.87 6.84
N CYS A 61 22.09 -6.78 7.79
CA CYS A 61 22.01 -6.48 9.21
C CYS A 61 23.26 -5.72 9.69
N THR A 62 23.08 -4.47 10.10
CA THR A 62 24.16 -3.66 10.68
C THR A 62 24.09 -3.80 12.20
N LEU A 63 25.16 -4.32 12.79
CA LEU A 63 25.22 -4.54 14.24
C LEU A 63 25.18 -3.21 14.99
N VAL A 64 24.41 -3.18 16.07
CA VAL A 64 24.34 -2.03 16.98
C VAL A 64 24.96 -2.49 18.30
N PRO A 65 26.25 -2.23 18.53
CA PRO A 65 26.95 -2.68 19.72
C PRO A 65 26.23 -2.23 20.98
N ASP A 66 26.25 -3.06 22.02
CA ASP A 66 25.67 -2.75 23.31
C ASP A 66 26.22 -1.44 23.91
N SER A 67 27.49 -1.15 23.61
CA SER A 67 28.16 0.10 23.98
C SER A 67 27.44 1.30 23.37
N VAL A 68 27.09 1.26 22.08
CA VAL A 68 26.31 2.32 21.40
C VAL A 68 24.90 2.43 21.99
N ARG A 69 24.22 1.31 22.26
CA ARG A 69 22.90 1.32 22.94
C ARG A 69 22.95 1.97 24.33
N ARG A 70 24.06 1.79 25.05
CA ARG A 70 24.30 2.36 26.39
C ARG A 70 25.01 3.71 26.37
N GLY A 71 25.30 4.28 25.20
CA GLY A 71 26.03 5.55 25.06
C GLY A 71 27.51 5.50 25.50
N LEU A 72 28.10 4.31 25.57
CA LEU A 72 29.50 4.07 25.94
C LEU A 72 30.35 3.89 24.68
N SER A 73 31.62 4.28 24.74
CA SER A 73 32.59 3.97 23.69
C SER A 73 33.12 2.55 23.92
N GLY A 74 32.90 1.64 22.96
CA GLY A 74 33.34 0.25 23.05
C GLY A 74 33.63 -0.34 21.66
N SER A 75 34.33 -1.47 21.62
CA SER A 75 34.64 -2.19 20.38
C SER A 75 33.39 -2.70 19.69
N GLY A 76 33.37 -2.70 18.34
CA GLY A 76 32.28 -3.27 17.56
C GLY A 76 32.13 -4.78 17.82
N GLU A 77 30.89 -5.24 17.91
CA GLU A 77 30.55 -6.66 17.99
C GLU A 77 30.56 -7.27 16.58
N ALA A 78 30.97 -8.54 16.44
CA ALA A 78 31.01 -9.24 15.16
C ALA A 78 29.74 -10.07 14.87
N CYS A 79 28.88 -10.22 15.86
CA CYS A 79 27.59 -10.90 15.82
C CYS A 79 26.69 -10.30 16.92
N GLY A 80 25.39 -10.56 16.91
CA GLY A 80 24.46 -10.01 17.89
C GLY A 80 23.32 -9.21 17.26
N ASN A 81 22.72 -8.32 18.04
CA ASN A 81 21.55 -7.56 17.62
C ASN A 81 21.96 -6.40 16.69
N GLY A 82 21.12 -6.14 15.69
CA GLY A 82 21.35 -5.09 14.72
C GLY A 82 20.07 -4.53 14.15
N LEU A 83 20.24 -3.64 13.19
CA LEU A 83 19.16 -3.06 12.40
C LEU A 83 19.42 -3.31 10.91
N GLU A 84 18.35 -3.68 10.20
CA GLU A 84 18.32 -3.65 8.75
C GLU A 84 17.56 -2.42 8.29
N THR A 85 18.09 -1.74 7.28
CA THR A 85 17.45 -0.62 6.61
C THR A 85 16.98 -1.04 5.23
N ARG A 86 15.96 -0.39 4.68
CA ARG A 86 15.60 -0.51 3.26
C ARG A 86 15.15 0.83 2.69
N GLY A 87 15.28 0.98 1.38
CA GLY A 87 14.64 2.07 0.65
C GLY A 87 13.15 1.80 0.40
N VAL A 88 12.37 2.86 0.25
CA VAL A 88 11.03 2.84 -0.36
C VAL A 88 10.94 3.92 -1.44
N SER A 89 10.19 3.65 -2.49
CA SER A 89 9.92 4.61 -3.56
C SER A 89 8.42 4.65 -3.85
N CYS A 90 7.89 5.82 -4.21
CA CYS A 90 6.54 5.93 -4.71
C CYS A 90 6.51 5.64 -6.20
N ILE A 91 5.49 4.91 -6.64
CA ILE A 91 5.25 4.64 -8.05
C ILE A 91 3.78 4.82 -8.39
N GLY A 92 3.54 5.24 -9.63
CA GLY A 92 2.19 5.32 -10.19
C GLY A 92 1.69 3.98 -10.69
N GLU A 93 0.59 4.05 -11.44
CA GLU A 93 -0.13 2.90 -11.96
C GLU A 93 0.75 2.07 -12.91
N ASN A 94 1.47 2.72 -13.83
CA ASN A 94 2.30 2.07 -14.85
C ASN A 94 3.75 1.81 -14.38
N GLU A 95 3.96 1.69 -13.07
CA GLU A 95 5.25 1.39 -12.44
C GLU A 95 6.31 2.52 -12.48
N GLU A 96 5.95 3.68 -13.01
CA GLU A 96 6.80 4.86 -13.15
C GLU A 96 7.14 5.49 -11.79
N PRO A 97 8.36 6.03 -11.62
CA PRO A 97 8.71 6.79 -10.42
C PRO A 97 7.79 8.00 -10.23
N ALA A 98 7.27 8.15 -9.02
CA ALA A 98 6.42 9.27 -8.62
C ALA A 98 7.00 9.96 -7.37
N ASN A 99 6.51 11.17 -7.08
CA ASN A 99 6.88 11.88 -5.86
C ASN A 99 6.33 11.15 -4.63
N MET A 100 7.10 11.07 -3.53
CA MET A 100 6.65 10.48 -2.27
C MET A 100 5.37 11.13 -1.72
N THR A 101 5.14 12.41 -2.00
CA THR A 101 3.92 13.13 -1.59
C THR A 101 2.66 12.51 -2.17
N GLU A 102 2.71 11.96 -3.38
CA GLU A 102 1.57 11.30 -4.01
C GLU A 102 1.18 10.03 -3.26
N CYS A 103 2.15 9.18 -2.91
CA CYS A 103 1.86 7.99 -2.11
C CYS A 103 1.40 8.34 -0.69
N LEU A 104 1.94 9.38 -0.07
CA LEU A 104 1.46 9.84 1.24
C LEU A 104 -0.01 10.28 1.19
N GLN A 105 -0.42 10.92 0.09
CA GLN A 105 -1.79 11.37 -0.11
C GLN A 105 -2.75 10.24 -0.49
N TRP A 106 -2.34 9.34 -1.40
CA TRP A 106 -3.23 8.37 -2.05
C TRP A 106 -3.05 6.92 -1.59
N ALA A 107 -1.84 6.52 -1.21
CA ALA A 107 -1.51 5.15 -0.79
C ALA A 107 -1.42 4.96 0.73
N GLY A 108 -1.41 6.06 1.49
CA GLY A 108 -1.30 6.07 2.94
C GLY A 108 0.15 6.15 3.46
N PRO A 109 0.37 5.82 4.74
CA PRO A 109 1.67 6.03 5.39
C PRO A 109 2.79 5.18 4.77
N SER A 110 4.01 5.70 4.79
CA SER A 110 5.18 4.98 4.28
C SER A 110 5.42 3.68 5.09
N PRO A 111 5.75 2.56 4.43
CA PRO A 111 6.12 1.34 5.12
C PRO A 111 7.37 1.51 6.01
N PRO A 112 7.61 0.61 6.99
CA PRO A 112 8.79 0.68 7.83
C PRO A 112 10.09 0.64 7.03
N LEU A 113 10.99 1.58 7.31
CA LEU A 113 12.32 1.68 6.69
C LEU A 113 13.39 0.90 7.44
N ILE A 114 13.10 0.55 8.69
CA ILE A 114 14.03 -0.08 9.64
C ILE A 114 13.33 -1.28 10.27
N ARG A 115 14.06 -2.37 10.47
CA ARG A 115 13.64 -3.50 11.31
C ARG A 115 14.79 -4.05 12.13
N GLU A 116 14.47 -4.72 13.23
CA GLU A 116 15.45 -5.45 14.03
C GLU A 116 15.91 -6.72 13.32
N CYS A 117 17.18 -7.07 13.52
CA CYS A 117 17.80 -8.28 13.01
C CYS A 117 18.80 -8.83 14.03
N ARG A 118 19.20 -10.09 13.85
CA ARG A 118 20.24 -10.72 14.67
C ARG A 118 21.19 -11.50 13.77
N VAL A 119 22.49 -11.22 13.90
CA VAL A 119 23.56 -12.03 13.30
C VAL A 119 23.94 -13.10 14.31
N ALA A 120 23.83 -14.37 13.91
CA ALA A 120 24.15 -15.49 14.78
C ALA A 120 25.64 -15.47 15.18
N CYS A 121 25.89 -15.65 16.48
CA CYS A 121 27.23 -15.78 17.02
C CYS A 121 27.74 -17.21 16.87
N LYS A 122 29.07 -17.38 16.86
CA LYS A 122 29.70 -18.71 16.78
C LYS A 122 29.20 -19.66 17.88
N ASP A 123 28.92 -19.11 19.06
CA ASP A 123 28.45 -19.85 20.23
C ASP A 123 26.93 -20.10 20.22
N ASP A 124 26.17 -19.50 19.29
CA ASP A 124 24.73 -19.77 19.11
C ASP A 124 24.48 -21.12 18.41
N CYS A 125 25.51 -21.73 17.83
CA CYS A 125 25.38 -22.98 17.08
C CYS A 125 25.31 -24.19 18.02
N THR A 126 24.10 -24.67 18.30
CA THR A 126 23.87 -25.97 18.97
C THR A 126 23.67 -27.08 17.94
N LEU A 127 24.17 -28.29 18.20
CA LEU A 127 23.91 -29.45 17.35
C LEU A 127 22.41 -29.79 17.36
N THR A 128 21.82 -29.95 16.18
CA THR A 128 20.49 -30.55 16.04
C THR A 128 20.58 -32.07 16.14
N ALA A 129 19.45 -32.73 16.35
CA ALA A 129 19.37 -34.18 16.12
C ALA A 129 19.81 -34.50 14.67
N TRP A 130 20.34 -35.70 14.48
CA TRP A 130 20.66 -36.21 13.15
C TRP A 130 19.43 -36.14 12.25
N SER A 131 19.60 -35.59 11.04
CA SER A 131 18.55 -35.66 10.03
C SER A 131 18.31 -37.12 9.65
N LYS A 132 17.12 -37.41 9.13
CA LYS A 132 16.92 -38.69 8.43
C LYS A 132 17.91 -38.78 7.27
N PHE A 133 18.33 -39.99 6.96
CA PHE A 133 19.10 -40.25 5.75
C PHE A 133 18.30 -39.75 4.53
N SER A 134 18.98 -39.08 3.60
CA SER A 134 18.38 -38.69 2.32
C SER A 134 18.08 -39.94 1.50
N GLU A 135 17.08 -39.86 0.62
CA GLU A 135 16.85 -40.91 -0.37
C GLU A 135 18.10 -41.09 -1.25
N CYS A 136 18.30 -42.32 -1.71
CA CYS A 136 19.42 -42.63 -2.59
C CYS A 136 19.30 -41.84 -3.90
N ALA A 137 20.31 -41.04 -4.23
CA ALA A 137 20.38 -40.32 -5.49
C ALA A 137 20.85 -41.27 -6.61
N GLY A 138 19.93 -42.02 -7.19
CA GLY A 138 20.16 -42.78 -8.43
C GLY A 138 19.62 -44.22 -8.42
N CYS A 139 19.32 -44.72 -9.62
CA CYS A 139 18.97 -46.12 -9.85
C CYS A 139 20.21 -46.90 -10.29
N GLY A 140 20.53 -48.00 -9.59
CA GLY A 140 21.32 -49.08 -10.18
C GLY A 140 22.16 -49.93 -9.24
N SER A 141 21.64 -51.10 -8.86
CA SER A 141 22.33 -52.36 -9.13
C SER A 141 21.29 -53.48 -9.23
N SER A 142 20.88 -53.79 -10.47
CA SER A 142 20.27 -55.07 -10.80
C SER A 142 21.27 -56.18 -10.51
N GLN A 143 20.92 -57.09 -9.61
CA GLN A 143 21.48 -58.45 -9.61
C GLN A 143 20.68 -59.33 -10.54
#